data_AF-A0A7W1KAA8-F1
#
_entry.id   AF-A0A7W1KAA8-F1
#
_cell.length_a   1.000
_cell.length_b   1.000
_cell.length_c   1.000
_cell.angle_alpha   90.00
_cell.angle_beta   90.00
_cell.angle_gamma   90.00
#
_symmetry.space_group_name_H-M   'P 1'
#
loop_
_entity.id
_entity.type
_entity.pdbx_description
1 polymer ?
#
loop_
_entity_poly.entity_id
_entity_poly.type
_entity_poly.pdbx_seq_one_letter_code
_entity_poly.pdbx_strand_id
1 'polypeptide(L)'
;MGELPEGAASLAYDGRELYAGTGPGRCFMVDARCLQGTAVLGAYAHVCALPDAAAVLEFDQPEVQQVRRDALAWWITLLGDALVCLTTLALDASHYGGAITVTRAPVPWSEDPFARIFPGTVVRSDLFCEVAPPPGPVLERYAGVAWPGGRF
;
A
#
# COMPACT_ATOMS: atom_id res chain seq x y z
N MET A 1 10.40 8.08 -18.71
CA MET A 1 9.90 7.30 -17.56
C MET A 1 11.11 6.55 -17.03
N GLY A 2 11.60 6.92 -15.85
CA GLY A 2 12.79 6.31 -15.27
C GLY A 2 12.54 4.84 -14.94
N GLU A 3 13.61 4.05 -14.85
CA GLU A 3 13.55 2.67 -14.37
C GLU A 3 13.04 2.66 -12.93
N LEU A 4 12.07 1.79 -12.62
CA LEU A 4 11.57 1.63 -11.25
C LEU A 4 12.65 0.98 -10.39
N PRO A 5 12.73 1.30 -9.08
CA PRO A 5 13.59 0.58 -8.16
C PRO A 5 13.33 -0.93 -8.18
N GLU A 6 14.37 -1.74 -8.00
CA GLU A 6 14.21 -3.20 -7.90
C GLU A 6 13.22 -3.54 -6.78
N GLY A 7 12.22 -4.37 -7.10
CA GLY A 7 11.18 -4.78 -6.16
C GLY A 7 9.98 -3.83 -6.07
N ALA A 8 9.95 -2.75 -6.84
CA ALA A 8 8.79 -1.88 -6.99
C ALA A 8 7.98 -2.21 -8.26
N ALA A 9 6.66 -2.01 -8.19
CA ALA A 9 5.77 -1.99 -9.34
C ALA A 9 4.97 -0.68 -9.37
N SER A 10 4.50 -0.28 -10.54
CA SER A 10 3.63 0.89 -10.69
C SER A 10 2.17 0.50 -10.50
N LEU A 11 1.41 1.36 -9.83
CA LEU A 11 -0.04 1.26 -9.67
C LEU A 11 -0.65 2.66 -9.82
N ALA A 12 -1.69 2.81 -10.63
CA ALA A 12 -2.44 4.06 -10.74
C ALA A 12 -3.79 3.98 -10.02
N TYR A 13 -4.21 5.10 -9.41
CA TYR A 13 -5.48 5.24 -8.72
C TYR A 13 -6.12 6.59 -9.06
N ASP A 14 -7.39 6.58 -9.50
CA ASP A 14 -8.13 7.77 -9.92
C ASP A 14 -9.14 8.28 -8.89
N GLY A 15 -9.14 7.71 -7.67
CA GLY A 15 -10.14 7.99 -6.64
C GLY A 15 -11.28 6.96 -6.60
N ARG A 16 -11.37 6.05 -7.58
CA ARG A 16 -12.46 5.07 -7.69
C ARG A 16 -11.97 3.67 -8.08
N GLU A 17 -11.02 3.60 -8.99
CA GLU A 17 -10.51 2.37 -9.60
C GLU A 17 -8.98 2.29 -9.53
N LEU A 18 -8.47 1.06 -9.53
CA LEU A 18 -7.04 0.77 -9.51
C LEU A 18 -6.62 0.17 -10.84
N TYR A 19 -5.44 0.56 -11.32
CA TYR A 19 -4.85 0.08 -12.56
C TYR A 19 -3.41 -0.37 -12.31
N ALA A 20 -3.07 -1.61 -12.67
CA ALA A 20 -1.68 -2.05 -12.66
C ALA A 20 -0.88 -1.32 -13.75
N GLY A 21 0.31 -0.82 -13.40
CA GLY A 21 1.14 -0.02 -14.30
C GLY A 21 0.76 1.46 -14.30
N THR A 22 0.84 2.09 -15.47
CA THR A 22 0.39 3.46 -15.72
C THR A 22 -1.09 3.46 -16.09
N GLY A 23 -1.86 4.40 -15.56
CA GLY A 23 -3.28 4.52 -15.87
C GLY A 23 -3.83 5.89 -15.50
N PRO A 24 -5.16 6.07 -15.56
CA PRO A 24 -5.83 7.27 -15.07
C PRO A 24 -5.50 7.55 -13.59
N GLY A 25 -5.45 8.83 -13.25
CA GLY A 25 -5.18 9.27 -11.88
C GLY A 25 -3.71 9.33 -11.52
N ARG A 26 -3.43 9.18 -10.23
CA ARG A 26 -2.08 9.31 -9.68
C ARG A 26 -1.37 7.97 -9.71
N CYS A 27 -0.15 7.96 -10.23
CA CYS A 27 0.70 6.78 -10.23
C CYS A 27 1.55 6.74 -8.95
N PHE A 28 1.64 5.56 -8.36
CA PHE A 28 2.42 5.26 -7.17
C PHE A 28 3.31 4.05 -7.43
N MET A 29 4.38 3.96 -6.67
CA MET A 29 5.18 2.76 -6.53
C MET A 29 4.65 1.92 -5.36
N VAL A 30 4.52 0.62 -5.59
CA VAL A 30 4.04 -0.38 -4.62
C VAL A 30 4.99 -1.58 -4.56
N ASP A 31 4.87 -2.43 -3.55
CA ASP A 31 5.64 -3.66 -3.46
C ASP A 31 5.26 -4.56 -4.64
N ALA A 32 6.23 -4.88 -5.50
CA ALA A 32 5.98 -5.66 -6.70
C ALA A 32 5.35 -7.02 -6.42
N ARG A 33 5.64 -7.64 -5.26
CA ARG A 33 5.06 -8.93 -4.85
C ARG A 33 3.54 -8.85 -4.70
N CYS A 34 3.00 -7.66 -4.37
CA CYS A 34 1.56 -7.46 -4.29
C CYS A 34 0.88 -7.55 -5.66
N LEU A 35 1.60 -7.39 -6.76
CA LEU A 35 1.06 -7.43 -8.13
C LEU A 35 1.64 -8.56 -8.99
N GLN A 36 2.68 -9.25 -8.52
CA GLN A 36 3.40 -10.29 -9.24
C GLN A 36 3.08 -11.66 -8.65
N GLY A 37 2.17 -12.40 -9.29
CA GLY A 37 1.77 -13.73 -8.87
C GLY A 37 0.37 -14.12 -9.34
N THR A 38 -0.25 -15.06 -8.63
CA THR A 38 -1.66 -15.43 -8.84
C THR A 38 -2.54 -14.48 -8.04
N ALA A 39 -3.34 -13.67 -8.74
CA ALA A 39 -4.23 -12.71 -8.10
C ALA A 39 -5.36 -13.38 -7.31
N VAL A 40 -5.74 -12.75 -6.20
CA VAL A 40 -6.92 -13.08 -5.42
C VAL A 40 -8.12 -12.35 -6.01
N LEU A 41 -9.01 -13.11 -6.66
CA LEU A 41 -10.20 -12.55 -7.29
C LEU A 41 -11.23 -12.06 -6.27
N GLY A 42 -11.86 -10.94 -6.57
CA GLY A 42 -12.89 -10.32 -5.77
C GLY A 42 -12.40 -9.83 -4.41
N ALA A 43 -11.11 -9.51 -4.28
CA ALA A 43 -10.57 -8.93 -3.07
C ALA A 43 -11.11 -7.51 -2.84
N TYR A 44 -11.04 -7.06 -1.59
CA TYR A 44 -11.34 -5.70 -1.19
C TYR A 44 -10.03 -4.97 -0.94
N ALA A 45 -9.76 -3.92 -1.69
CA ALA A 45 -8.62 -3.04 -1.51
C ALA A 45 -9.10 -1.73 -0.87
N HIS A 46 -8.66 -1.48 0.37
CA HIS A 46 -8.86 -0.20 1.02
C HIS A 46 -7.71 0.73 0.68
N VAL A 47 -7.99 1.68 -0.20
CA VAL A 47 -7.04 2.63 -0.74
C VAL A 47 -7.10 3.91 0.09
N CYS A 48 -6.08 4.11 0.93
CA CYS A 48 -5.89 5.32 1.72
C CYS A 48 -4.83 6.17 1.02
N ALA A 49 -5.22 7.13 0.20
CA ALA A 49 -4.29 7.86 -0.68
C ALA A 49 -4.53 9.37 -0.70
N LEU A 50 -3.46 10.15 -0.89
CA LEU A 50 -3.54 11.59 -1.13
C LEU A 50 -4.28 11.85 -2.44
N PRO A 51 -5.41 12.60 -2.42
CA PRO A 51 -6.23 12.82 -3.61
C PRO A 51 -5.64 13.88 -4.55
N ASP A 52 -4.82 14.80 -4.03
CA ASP A 52 -4.17 15.85 -4.81
C ASP A 52 -2.82 15.37 -5.35
N ALA A 53 -2.61 15.50 -6.66
CA ALA A 53 -1.38 15.13 -7.34
C ALA A 53 -0.14 15.92 -6.85
N ALA A 54 -0.34 17.13 -6.32
CA ALA A 54 0.74 17.95 -5.77
C ALA A 54 1.03 17.66 -4.29
N ALA A 55 0.12 16.99 -3.57
CA ALA A 55 0.30 16.70 -2.16
C ALA A 55 1.32 15.58 -1.95
N VAL A 56 2.28 15.80 -1.04
CA VAL A 56 3.30 14.82 -0.65
C VAL A 56 3.47 14.87 0.87
N LEU A 57 3.71 13.72 1.50
CA LEU A 57 4.21 13.65 2.88
C LEU A 57 5.63 13.10 2.86
N GLU A 58 6.50 13.62 3.72
CA GLU A 58 7.82 13.01 3.91
C GLU A 58 7.63 11.67 4.61
N PHE A 59 8.40 10.67 4.17
CA PHE A 59 8.31 9.34 4.72
C PHE A 59 8.63 9.30 6.22
N ASP A 60 9.55 10.15 6.69
CA ASP A 60 9.97 10.23 8.08
C ASP A 60 9.03 11.05 8.99
N GLN A 61 7.94 11.59 8.45
CA GLN A 61 6.96 12.32 9.25
C GLN A 61 6.45 11.45 10.41
N PRO A 62 6.37 12.00 11.63
CA PRO A 62 5.95 11.26 12.81
C PRO A 62 4.62 10.51 12.64
N GLU A 63 3.65 11.13 11.94
CA GLU A 63 2.33 10.59 11.66
C GLU A 63 2.39 9.39 10.73
N VAL A 64 3.16 9.48 9.63
CA VAL A 64 3.40 8.38 8.69
C VAL A 64 4.07 7.21 9.42
N GLN A 65 5.08 7.51 10.24
CA GLN A 65 5.77 6.48 11.03
C GLN A 65 4.85 5.86 12.09
N GLN A 66 3.93 6.61 12.68
CA GLN A 66 3.00 6.09 13.68
C GLN A 66 1.98 5.13 13.07
N VAL A 67 1.36 5.47 11.94
CA VAL A 67 0.38 4.56 11.32
C VAL A 67 1.03 3.27 10.82
N ARG A 68 2.28 3.33 10.35
CA ARG A 68 3.07 2.14 9.99
C ARG A 68 3.36 1.25 11.20
N ARG A 69 3.73 1.86 12.34
CA ARG A 69 3.91 1.12 13.60
C ARG A 69 2.63 0.46 14.07
N ASP A 70 1.50 1.15 13.99
CA ASP A 70 0.20 0.60 14.36
C ASP A 70 -0.21 -0.55 13.43
N ALA A 71 0.07 -0.41 12.14
CA ALA A 71 -0.21 -1.46 11.17
C ALA A 71 0.53 -2.77 11.52
N LEU A 72 1.81 -2.65 11.88
CA LEU A 72 2.66 -3.74 12.33
C LEU A 72 2.26 -4.30 13.70
N ALA A 73 1.91 -3.41 14.64
CA ALA A 73 1.67 -3.79 16.03
C ALA A 73 0.36 -4.56 16.19
N TRP A 74 -0.68 -4.24 15.40
CA TRP A 74 -1.99 -4.85 15.60
C TRP A 74 -2.86 -5.00 14.35
N TRP A 75 -2.77 -4.11 13.35
CA TRP A 75 -3.69 -4.18 12.20
C TRP A 75 -3.54 -5.48 11.41
N ILE A 76 -2.30 -5.82 11.04
CA ILE A 76 -1.98 -7.06 10.32
C ILE A 76 -2.43 -8.29 11.11
N THR A 77 -2.18 -8.29 12.42
CA THR A 77 -2.61 -9.38 13.31
C THR A 77 -4.12 -9.49 13.41
N LEU A 78 -4.83 -8.36 13.48
CA LEU A 78 -6.30 -8.32 13.52
C LEU A 78 -6.92 -8.89 12.25
N LEU A 79 -6.32 -8.63 11.10
CA LEU A 79 -6.80 -9.14 9.81
C LEU A 79 -6.57 -10.65 9.66
N GLY A 80 -5.48 -11.18 10.22
CA GLY A 80 -5.16 -12.61 10.19
C GLY A 80 -5.24 -13.20 8.78
N ASP A 81 -5.92 -14.34 8.64
CA ASP A 81 -6.09 -15.05 7.36
C ASP A 81 -6.90 -14.28 6.31
N ALA A 82 -7.57 -13.18 6.70
CA ALA A 82 -8.27 -12.32 5.74
C ALA A 82 -7.31 -11.42 4.97
N LEU A 83 -6.10 -11.16 5.48
CA LEU A 83 -5.11 -10.32 4.80
C LEU A 83 -4.62 -11.01 3.53
N VAL A 84 -4.70 -10.30 2.39
CA VAL A 84 -4.06 -10.70 1.13
C VAL A 84 -2.68 -10.07 1.07
N CYS A 85 -2.61 -8.76 1.15
CA CYS A 85 -1.35 -8.03 1.22
C CYS A 85 -1.59 -6.63 1.80
N LEU A 86 -0.52 -5.96 2.19
CA LEU A 86 -0.55 -4.55 2.54
C LEU A 86 0.67 -3.91 1.88
N THR A 87 0.47 -2.79 1.18
CA THR A 87 1.56 -2.06 0.53
C THR A 87 1.45 -0.57 0.81
N THR A 88 2.59 0.10 1.01
CA THR A 88 2.60 1.57 0.95
C THR A 88 2.53 2.05 -0.50
N LEU A 89 2.19 3.32 -0.67
CA LEU A 89 2.16 4.04 -1.94
C LEU A 89 3.29 5.06 -1.92
N ALA A 90 4.45 4.70 -2.46
CA ALA A 90 5.58 5.60 -2.58
C ALA A 90 5.45 6.46 -3.84
N LEU A 91 5.86 7.72 -3.77
CA LEU A 91 5.93 8.63 -4.92
C LEU A 91 7.34 8.69 -5.48
N ASP A 92 8.33 8.64 -4.60
CA ASP A 92 9.75 8.48 -4.89
C ASP A 92 10.46 7.86 -3.67
N ALA A 93 11.78 8.03 -3.57
CA ALA A 93 12.58 7.47 -2.49
C ALA A 93 12.33 8.08 -1.09
N SER A 94 11.73 9.27 -1.03
CA SER A 94 11.50 10.03 0.22
C SER A 94 10.05 10.41 0.44
N HIS A 95 9.24 10.45 -0.62
CA HIS A 95 7.86 10.92 -0.54
C HIS A 95 6.84 9.79 -0.53
N TYR A 96 5.83 10.00 0.31
CA TYR A 96 4.78 9.06 0.63
C TYR A 96 3.42 9.60 0.18
N GLY A 97 2.64 8.73 -0.46
CA GLY A 97 1.33 9.05 -1.04
C GLY A 97 0.15 8.34 -0.39
N GLY A 98 0.38 7.34 0.48
CA GLY A 98 -0.68 6.54 1.07
C GLY A 98 -0.33 5.07 1.31
N ALA A 99 -1.35 4.24 1.51
CA ALA A 99 -1.24 2.78 1.58
C ALA A 99 -2.48 2.09 1.03
N ILE A 100 -2.32 0.80 0.72
CA ILE A 100 -3.43 -0.10 0.38
C ILE A 100 -3.36 -1.31 1.29
N THR A 101 -4.45 -1.56 2.03
CA THR A 101 -4.70 -2.83 2.71
C THR A 101 -5.63 -3.66 1.82
N VAL A 102 -5.27 -4.91 1.52
CA VAL A 102 -6.09 -5.81 0.70
C VAL A 102 -6.55 -7.00 1.51
N THR A 103 -7.85 -7.31 1.47
CA THR A 103 -8.44 -8.44 2.19
C THR A 103 -9.36 -9.30 1.33
N ARG A 104 -9.53 -10.56 1.74
CA ARG A 104 -10.45 -11.53 1.10
C ARG A 104 -11.93 -11.23 1.39
N ALA A 105 -12.20 -10.58 2.51
CA ALA A 105 -13.53 -10.30 3.02
C ALA A 105 -13.65 -8.84 3.51
N PRO A 106 -14.86 -8.26 3.60
CA PRO A 106 -15.05 -6.98 4.26
C PRO A 106 -14.53 -7.02 5.70
N VAL A 107 -13.86 -5.97 6.13
CA VAL A 107 -13.37 -5.78 7.50
C VAL A 107 -13.77 -4.41 8.02
N PRO A 108 -13.64 -4.13 9.33
CA PRO A 108 -13.91 -2.80 9.89
C PRO A 108 -12.88 -1.76 9.40
N TRP A 109 -13.05 -1.24 8.19
CA TRP A 109 -12.09 -0.29 7.57
C TRP A 109 -11.88 1.00 8.35
N SER A 110 -12.81 1.35 9.25
CA SER A 110 -12.63 2.46 10.21
C SER A 110 -11.44 2.26 11.15
N GLU A 111 -11.01 1.02 11.35
CA GLU A 111 -9.86 0.67 12.17
C GLU A 111 -8.55 0.67 11.37
N ASP A 112 -8.57 0.87 10.05
CA ASP A 112 -7.34 0.94 9.25
C ASP A 112 -6.49 2.15 9.71
N PRO A 113 -5.26 1.96 10.22
CA PRO A 113 -4.42 3.05 10.68
C PRO A 113 -4.19 4.15 9.63
N PHE A 114 -4.10 3.79 8.35
CA PHE A 114 -3.83 4.73 7.27
C PHE A 114 -5.02 5.65 6.98
N ALA A 115 -6.25 5.24 7.30
CA ALA A 115 -7.45 6.06 7.15
C ALA A 115 -7.49 7.26 8.12
N ARG A 116 -6.60 7.31 9.12
CA ARG A 116 -6.46 8.46 10.02
C ARG A 116 -5.76 9.66 9.38
N ILE A 117 -4.97 9.42 8.34
CA ILE A 117 -4.16 10.46 7.68
C ILE A 117 -4.51 10.65 6.20
N PHE A 118 -5.15 9.67 5.55
CA PHE A 118 -5.62 9.79 4.16
C PHE A 118 -7.12 9.49 4.05
N PRO A 119 -7.81 10.09 3.06
CA PRO A 119 -9.13 9.62 2.70
C PRO A 119 -9.06 8.16 2.22
N GLY A 120 -9.92 7.32 2.78
CA GLY A 120 -10.02 5.89 2.48
C GLY A 120 -11.17 5.58 1.54
N THR A 121 -10.89 4.83 0.48
CA THR A 121 -11.91 4.30 -0.46
C THR A 121 -11.74 2.79 -0.57
N VAL A 122 -12.83 2.05 -0.44
CA VAL A 122 -12.82 0.59 -0.66
C VAL A 122 -13.17 0.29 -2.11
N VAL A 123 -12.27 -0.42 -2.79
CA VAL A 123 -12.39 -0.81 -4.19
C VAL A 123 -12.38 -2.33 -4.29
N ARG A 124 -13.24 -2.91 -5.12
CA ARG A 124 -13.17 -4.34 -5.46
C ARG A 124 -12.07 -4.54 -6.50
N SER A 125 -11.17 -5.49 -6.29
CA SER A 125 -10.00 -5.67 -7.15
C SER A 125 -9.66 -7.13 -7.40
N ASP A 126 -9.18 -7.39 -8.61
CA ASP A 126 -8.60 -8.66 -9.06
C ASP A 126 -7.10 -8.51 -9.35
N LEU A 127 -6.46 -7.43 -8.88
CA LEU A 127 -5.06 -7.11 -9.20
C LEU A 127 -4.06 -7.74 -8.23
N PHE A 128 -4.47 -7.96 -6.98
CA PHE A 128 -3.53 -8.18 -5.88
C PHE A 128 -3.26 -9.65 -5.61
N CYS A 129 -2.02 -9.97 -5.31
CA CYS A 129 -1.52 -11.29 -4.95
C CYS A 129 -1.32 -11.40 -3.44
N GLU A 130 -1.42 -12.62 -2.92
CA GLU A 130 -1.14 -12.87 -1.50
C GLU A 130 0.36 -12.68 -1.21
N VAL A 131 0.65 -11.88 -0.20
CA VAL A 131 2.00 -11.61 0.28
C VAL A 131 2.00 -11.80 1.79
N ALA A 132 2.83 -12.73 2.28
CA ALA A 132 3.01 -12.92 3.70
C ALA A 132 3.45 -11.60 4.36
N PRO A 133 2.86 -11.21 5.51
CA PRO A 133 3.32 -10.04 6.23
C PRO A 133 4.79 -10.22 6.64
N PRO A 134 5.58 -9.15 6.66
CA PRO A 134 6.99 -9.27 7.04
C PRO A 134 7.12 -9.72 8.50
N PRO A 135 8.18 -10.47 8.85
CA PRO A 135 8.44 -10.88 10.23
C PRO A 135 8.87 -9.66 11.07
N GLY A 136 7.89 -8.96 11.65
CA GLY A 136 8.11 -7.88 12.62
C GLY A 136 8.44 -6.50 12.00
N PRO A 137 8.83 -5.52 12.83
CA PRO A 137 9.13 -4.17 12.35
C PRO A 137 10.39 -4.15 11.50
N VAL A 138 10.22 -4.12 10.18
CA VAL A 138 11.33 -4.01 9.23
C VAL A 138 11.67 -2.54 9.01
N LEU A 139 12.96 -2.21 9.08
CA LEU A 139 13.49 -0.93 8.61
C LEU A 139 13.38 -0.90 7.08
N GLU A 140 12.44 -0.12 6.56
CA GLU A 140 12.36 0.20 5.13
C GLU A 140 13.62 1.00 4.78
N ARG A 141 14.42 0.49 3.85
CA ARG A 141 15.58 1.23 3.34
C ARG A 141 15.06 2.32 2.43
N TYR A 142 15.61 3.53 2.55
CA TYR A 142 15.43 4.64 1.61
C TYR A 142 15.87 4.24 0.20
N ALA A 143 15.02 3.50 -0.50
CA ALA A 143 15.24 2.98 -1.85
C ALA A 143 13.99 3.11 -2.73
N GLY A 144 12.94 3.79 -2.25
CA GLY A 144 11.67 3.95 -2.99
C GLY A 144 10.88 2.65 -3.18
N VAL A 145 11.24 1.59 -2.46
CA VAL A 145 10.49 0.33 -2.47
C VAL A 145 9.43 0.42 -1.39
N ALA A 146 8.16 0.34 -1.79
CA ALA A 146 7.07 0.37 -0.84
C ALA A 146 7.14 -0.84 0.11
N TRP A 147 6.93 -0.59 1.40
CA TRP A 147 6.72 -1.60 2.43
C TRP A 147 5.66 -2.63 2.01
N PRO A 148 5.85 -3.94 2.29
CA PRO A 148 6.95 -4.55 3.02
C PRO A 148 8.18 -4.85 2.16
N GLY A 149 8.28 -4.23 0.98
CA GLY A 149 9.33 -4.45 -0.01
C GLY A 149 10.68 -3.92 0.44
N GLY A 150 11.54 -4.85 0.85
CA GLY A 150 12.97 -4.67 1.01
C GLY A 150 13.55 -6.08 1.14
N ARG A 151 14.55 -6.42 0.31
CA ARG A 151 15.33 -7.65 0.53
C ARG A 151 16.22 -7.42 1.75
N PHE A 152 16.28 -8.43 2.64
CA PHE A 152 17.28 -8.54 3.69
C PHE A 152 18.64 -8.93 3.08
#